data_AF-A0A2E4Y384-F1
#
_entry.id   AF-A0A2E4Y384-F1
#
_cell.length_a   1.000
_cell.length_b   1.000
_cell.length_c   1.000
_cell.angle_alpha   90.00
_cell.angle_beta   90.00
_cell.angle_gamma   90.00
#
_symmetry.space_group_name_H-M   'P 1'
#
loop_
_entity.id
_entity.type
_entity.pdbx_description
1 polymer ?
#
loop_
_entity_poly.entity_id
_entity_poly.type
_entity_poly.pdbx_seq_one_letter_code
_entity_poly.pdbx_strand_id
1 'polypeptide(L)'
;MKRKTEIPDLLIFWPKGLSVYLFLLFLVISSPLTHSKEFSCQLTQTKISQSVEKGPTFLFNSKNYQKGNFKINFKETTVLMWKRGDLIHLLLGSSKKKVSIKTSFSLKRTEFSLTLNPSVRLKCNSRKDSKVEEKVKQTNGLTIPSTGDDLIVEIKKDLLFRYYTKDGFELSRSLIFQKGKIYNQTRAPSKKDPWCLFRIEFKLNEDTLVPNKTKIPVKRAEVFKNNENFTVFSYSFVDFATGKKGMETSRFVPFSIECTIGSKMTFSKKLLDEINQGAFKIYRKY
;
A
#
# COMPACT_ATOMS: atom_id res chain seq x y z
N MET A 1 -72.77 26.40 -28.18
CA MET A 1 -71.70 26.19 -27.17
C MET A 1 -70.40 25.77 -27.84
N LYS A 2 -69.44 26.68 -27.97
CA LYS A 2 -68.01 26.41 -28.23
C LYS A 2 -67.23 27.59 -27.64
N ARG A 3 -66.65 27.44 -26.46
CA ARG A 3 -65.72 28.43 -25.88
C ARG A 3 -64.35 28.18 -26.50
N LYS A 4 -63.81 29.16 -27.22
CA LYS A 4 -62.38 29.23 -27.52
C LYS A 4 -61.68 29.74 -26.26
N THR A 5 -60.78 28.93 -25.73
CA THR A 5 -59.89 29.29 -24.63
C THR A 5 -58.59 29.78 -25.26
N GLU A 6 -58.31 31.07 -25.16
CA GLU A 6 -56.99 31.63 -25.49
C GLU A 6 -56.04 31.35 -24.31
N ILE A 7 -54.91 30.71 -24.61
CA ILE A 7 -53.79 30.53 -23.67
C ILE A 7 -52.86 31.73 -23.89
N PRO A 8 -52.53 32.54 -22.88
CA PRO A 8 -51.55 33.59 -23.05
C PRO A 8 -50.14 33.00 -23.11
N ASP A 9 -49.38 33.45 -24.12
CA ASP A 9 -47.96 33.17 -24.29
C ASP A 9 -47.16 33.67 -23.08
N LEU A 10 -46.71 32.73 -22.24
CA LEU A 10 -45.74 32.99 -21.18
C LEU A 10 -44.34 33.05 -21.82
N LEU A 11 -43.95 34.25 -22.26
CA LEU A 11 -42.58 34.59 -22.63
C LEU A 11 -41.67 34.47 -21.40
N ILE A 12 -41.04 33.31 -21.24
CA ILE A 12 -39.97 33.09 -20.26
C ILE A 12 -38.72 33.83 -20.78
N PHE A 13 -38.55 35.07 -20.34
CA PHE A 13 -37.31 35.83 -20.50
C PHE A 13 -36.20 35.16 -19.68
N TRP A 14 -35.34 34.38 -20.32
CA TRP A 14 -34.08 33.93 -19.71
C TRP A 14 -33.06 35.06 -19.83
N PRO A 15 -32.61 35.68 -18.72
CA PRO A 15 -31.54 36.67 -18.78
C PRO A 15 -30.23 35.95 -19.15
N LYS A 16 -29.69 36.28 -20.33
CA LYS A 16 -28.45 35.72 -20.92
C LYS A 16 -27.18 35.87 -20.04
N GLY A 17 -27.28 36.54 -18.88
CA GLY A 17 -26.19 36.70 -17.92
C GLY A 17 -26.20 35.73 -16.72
N LEU A 18 -27.33 35.09 -16.39
CA LEU A 18 -27.42 34.25 -15.19
C LEU A 18 -26.72 32.90 -15.36
N SER A 19 -26.67 32.38 -16.59
CA SER A 19 -26.04 31.10 -16.90
C SER A 19 -24.52 31.11 -16.71
N VAL A 20 -23.86 32.26 -16.92
CA VAL A 20 -22.40 32.37 -16.80
C VAL A 20 -21.97 32.46 -15.34
N TYR A 21 -22.74 33.16 -14.51
CA TYR A 21 -22.50 33.25 -13.07
C TYR A 21 -22.70 31.90 -12.36
N LEU A 22 -23.72 31.12 -12.75
CA LEU A 22 -23.92 29.77 -12.20
C LEU A 22 -22.77 28.81 -12.58
N PHE A 23 -22.24 28.94 -13.80
CA PHE A 23 -21.12 28.11 -14.28
C PHE A 23 -19.79 28.45 -13.58
N LEU A 24 -19.55 29.75 -13.30
CA LEU A 24 -18.39 30.20 -12.53
C LEU A 24 -18.48 29.82 -11.04
N LEU A 25 -19.67 29.86 -10.43
CA LEU A 25 -19.88 29.36 -9.07
C LEU A 25 -19.64 27.85 -8.96
N PHE A 26 -20.00 27.07 -9.98
CA PHE A 26 -19.68 25.63 -10.03
C PHE A 26 -18.18 25.35 -10.18
N LEU A 27 -17.44 26.19 -10.90
CA LEU A 27 -15.99 26.05 -11.04
C LEU A 27 -15.24 26.39 -9.73
N VAL A 28 -15.70 27.37 -8.96
CA VAL A 28 -15.03 27.78 -7.69
C VAL A 28 -15.28 26.79 -6.54
N ILE A 29 -16.40 26.04 -6.53
CA ILE A 29 -16.70 25.07 -5.46
C ILE A 29 -16.00 23.71 -5.70
N SER A 30 -15.46 23.46 -6.90
CA SER A 30 -14.68 22.26 -7.19
C SER A 30 -13.24 22.30 -6.65
N SER A 31 -13.06 22.85 -5.44
CA SER A 31 -11.83 22.61 -4.69
C SER A 31 -11.69 21.09 -4.46
N PRO A 32 -10.58 20.45 -4.87
CA PRO A 32 -10.41 19.02 -4.66
C PRO A 32 -10.42 18.78 -3.16
N LEU A 33 -11.42 18.04 -2.67
CA LEU A 33 -11.54 17.59 -1.29
C LEU A 33 -10.22 16.92 -0.91
N THR A 34 -9.32 17.68 -0.28
CA THR A 34 -8.01 17.17 0.10
C THR A 34 -8.23 16.39 1.36
N HIS A 35 -8.51 15.10 1.21
CA HIS A 35 -8.62 14.19 2.35
C HIS A 35 -7.41 14.40 3.27
N SER A 36 -7.68 14.71 4.53
CA SER A 36 -6.68 14.85 5.58
C SER A 36 -6.96 13.80 6.64
N LYS A 37 -5.93 13.09 7.07
CA LYS A 37 -6.04 12.06 8.09
C LYS A 37 -4.85 12.14 9.03
N GLU A 38 -5.12 11.96 10.31
CA GLU A 38 -4.10 11.93 11.35
C GLU A 38 -3.80 10.49 11.73
N PHE A 39 -2.52 10.19 11.93
CA PHE A 39 -2.02 8.88 12.35
C PHE A 39 -1.19 9.02 13.62
N SER A 40 -1.51 8.22 14.63
CA SER A 40 -0.65 7.97 15.77
C SER A 40 0.33 6.86 15.43
N CYS A 41 1.61 7.21 15.36
CA CYS A 41 2.70 6.34 14.97
C CYS A 41 3.60 6.03 16.16
N GLN A 42 4.00 4.78 16.30
CA GLN A 42 4.93 4.30 17.30
C GLN A 42 6.07 3.57 16.63
N LEU A 43 7.30 4.01 16.92
CA LEU A 43 8.51 3.29 16.54
C LEU A 43 8.85 2.30 17.66
N THR A 44 9.25 1.09 17.32
CA THR A 44 9.65 0.04 18.26
C THR A 44 11.01 -0.51 17.83
N GLN A 45 11.92 -0.65 18.78
CA GLN A 45 13.23 -1.25 18.55
C GLN A 45 13.42 -2.50 19.41
N THR A 46 13.73 -3.62 18.78
CA THR A 46 13.97 -4.90 19.45
C THR A 46 15.48 -5.14 19.54
N LYS A 47 16.02 -5.20 20.76
CA LYS A 47 17.43 -5.57 20.97
C LYS A 47 17.61 -7.09 20.85
N ILE A 48 18.84 -7.51 20.55
CA ILE A 48 19.24 -8.93 20.41
C ILE A 48 18.93 -9.73 21.69
N SER A 49 18.84 -9.07 22.85
CA SER A 49 18.45 -9.62 24.15
C SER A 49 16.93 -9.79 24.37
N GLN A 50 16.10 -9.79 23.31
CA GLN A 50 14.63 -9.90 23.36
C GLN A 50 13.87 -8.78 24.11
N SER A 51 14.56 -7.80 24.70
CA SER A 51 13.91 -6.62 25.28
C SER A 51 13.37 -5.72 24.17
N VAL A 52 12.06 -5.51 24.15
CA VAL A 52 11.36 -4.59 23.24
C VAL A 52 11.39 -3.18 23.83
N GLU A 53 12.14 -2.28 23.20
CA GLU A 53 12.18 -0.88 23.58
C GLU A 53 11.18 -0.10 22.72
N LYS A 54 10.13 0.43 23.35
CA LYS A 54 9.16 1.28 22.68
C LYS A 54 9.76 2.67 22.53
N GLY A 55 9.93 3.12 21.29
CA GLY A 55 10.29 4.48 20.95
C GLY A 55 9.11 5.46 21.09
N PRO A 56 9.32 6.74 20.74
CA PRO A 56 8.32 7.78 20.90
C PRO A 56 7.08 7.47 20.08
N THR A 57 5.93 7.77 20.68
CA THR A 57 4.67 7.87 19.94
C THR A 57 4.54 9.29 19.42
N PHE A 58 4.28 9.45 18.12
CA PHE A 58 4.15 10.74 17.47
C PHE A 58 2.91 10.80 16.60
N LEU A 59 2.38 12.00 16.39
CA LEU A 59 1.22 12.23 15.52
C LEU A 59 1.69 12.75 14.16
N PHE A 60 1.30 12.04 13.10
CA PHE A 60 1.48 12.47 11.72
C PHE A 60 0.13 12.96 11.18
N ASN A 61 0.01 14.27 10.95
CA ASN A 61 -1.17 14.86 10.34
C ASN A 61 -0.93 15.13 8.85
N SER A 62 -1.61 14.39 7.98
CA SER A 62 -1.39 14.49 6.53
C SER A 62 -1.81 15.83 5.93
N LYS A 63 -2.55 16.69 6.64
CA LYS A 63 -2.88 18.05 6.19
C LYS A 63 -1.65 18.95 6.21
N ASN A 64 -0.83 18.82 7.24
CA ASN A 64 0.29 19.72 7.53
C ASN A 64 1.51 19.44 6.64
N TYR A 65 1.61 18.24 6.08
CA TYR A 65 2.76 17.78 5.31
C TYR A 65 2.44 17.54 3.82
N GLN A 66 1.63 18.43 3.22
CA GLN A 66 1.36 18.45 1.77
C GLN A 66 2.50 19.06 0.93
N LYS A 67 3.23 20.03 1.50
CA LYS A 67 4.36 20.73 0.85
C LYS A 67 5.68 20.56 1.61
N GLY A 68 5.73 19.66 2.59
CA GLY A 68 6.89 19.42 3.43
C GLY A 68 6.88 18.00 4.00
N ASN A 69 7.91 17.65 4.75
CA ASN A 69 8.09 16.31 5.29
C ASN A 69 8.06 16.36 6.82
N PHE A 70 7.33 15.44 7.44
CA PHE A 70 7.50 15.11 8.84
C PHE A 70 8.78 14.29 8.99
N LYS A 71 9.67 14.68 9.90
CA LYS A 71 10.90 13.94 10.20
C LYS A 71 11.00 13.74 11.70
N ILE A 72 11.21 12.50 12.12
CA ILE A 72 11.59 12.19 13.50
C ILE A 72 12.82 11.30 13.48
N ASN A 73 13.77 11.61 14.35
CA ASN A 73 14.91 10.75 14.61
C ASN A 73 14.72 10.14 15.99
N PHE A 74 14.89 8.83 16.09
CA PHE A 74 14.94 8.12 17.36
C PHE A 74 16.18 7.23 17.36
N LYS A 75 17.15 7.61 18.20
CA LYS A 75 18.51 7.05 18.17
C LYS A 75 19.06 7.11 16.74
N GLU A 76 19.50 5.97 16.23
CA GLU A 76 20.05 5.81 14.89
C GLU A 76 18.99 5.58 13.81
N THR A 77 17.70 5.66 14.13
CA THR A 77 16.61 5.47 13.17
C THR A 77 15.98 6.81 12.79
N THR A 78 15.84 7.06 11.50
CA THR A 78 15.12 8.20 10.94
C THR A 78 13.82 7.74 10.32
N VAL A 79 12.72 8.39 10.69
CA VAL A 79 11.43 8.26 10.01
C VAL A 79 11.15 9.57 9.29
N LEU A 80 10.87 9.50 8.00
CA LEU A 80 10.46 10.62 7.16
C LEU A 80 9.10 10.29 6.54
N MET A 81 8.11 11.15 6.71
CA MET A 81 6.75 10.95 6.20
C MET A 81 6.25 12.19 5.48
N TRP A 82 5.61 12.05 4.33
CA TRP A 82 5.02 13.17 3.62
C TRP A 82 3.81 12.74 2.80
N LYS A 83 2.92 13.69 2.48
CA LYS A 83 1.74 13.43 1.66
C LYS A 83 1.98 13.89 0.23
N ARG A 84 1.59 13.08 -0.75
CA ARG A 84 1.43 13.50 -2.15
C ARG A 84 0.16 12.88 -2.71
N GLY A 85 -0.84 13.70 -3.04
CA GLY A 85 -2.18 13.22 -3.35
C GLY A 85 -2.74 12.37 -2.19
N ASP A 86 -3.41 11.25 -2.50
CA ASP A 86 -3.94 10.33 -1.46
C ASP A 86 -2.94 9.28 -0.97
N LEU A 87 -1.63 9.52 -1.11
CA LEU A 87 -0.59 8.64 -0.60
C LEU A 87 0.19 9.32 0.52
N ILE A 88 0.47 8.55 1.57
CA ILE A 88 1.49 8.83 2.56
C ILE A 88 2.74 8.10 2.10
N HIS A 89 3.75 8.87 1.70
CA HIS A 89 5.08 8.34 1.48
C HIS A 89 5.79 8.25 2.83
N LEU A 90 6.50 7.14 3.03
CA LEU A 90 7.25 6.85 4.24
C LEU A 90 8.65 6.39 3.82
N LEU A 91 9.67 7.01 4.39
CA LEU A 91 11.04 6.52 4.39
C LEU A 91 11.45 6.23 5.85
N LEU A 92 11.85 5.00 6.10
CA LEU A 92 12.39 4.56 7.39
C LEU A 92 13.84 4.16 7.14
N GLY A 93 14.80 4.78 7.84
CA GLY A 93 16.22 4.56 7.62
C GLY A 93 17.00 4.40 8.92
N SER A 94 18.17 3.76 8.85
CA SER A 94 19.13 3.65 9.95
C SER A 94 20.45 4.29 9.54
N SER A 95 20.89 5.30 10.30
CA SER A 95 22.17 6.00 10.05
C SER A 95 23.37 5.08 10.28
N LYS A 96 23.34 4.21 11.29
CA LYS A 96 24.42 3.26 11.60
C LYS A 96 24.53 2.14 10.57
N LYS A 97 23.41 1.52 10.21
CA LYS A 97 23.42 0.41 9.25
C LYS A 97 23.45 0.88 7.79
N LYS A 98 23.28 2.18 7.54
CA LYS A 98 23.16 2.78 6.20
C LYS A 98 22.08 2.07 5.33
N VAL A 99 21.02 1.58 5.96
CA VAL A 99 19.88 0.94 5.28
C VAL A 99 18.66 1.85 5.35
N SER A 100 17.93 1.98 4.26
CA SER A 100 16.62 2.63 4.24
C SER A 100 15.58 1.83 3.45
N ILE A 101 14.33 1.95 3.87
CA ILE A 101 13.15 1.46 3.16
C ILE A 101 12.23 2.63 2.89
N LYS A 102 11.89 2.83 1.62
CA LYS A 102 10.88 3.77 1.16
C LYS A 102 9.66 3.02 0.65
N THR A 103 8.49 3.44 1.11
CA THR A 103 7.20 2.84 0.74
C THR A 103 6.14 3.93 0.64
N SER A 104 4.94 3.55 0.20
CA SER A 104 3.80 4.45 0.16
C SER A 104 2.54 3.72 0.58
N PHE A 105 1.73 4.37 1.40
CA PHE A 105 0.46 3.85 1.90
C PHE A 105 -0.68 4.75 1.46
N SER A 106 -1.84 4.16 1.17
CA SER A 106 -3.03 4.97 0.90
C SER A 106 -3.45 5.73 2.15
N LEU A 107 -3.75 7.02 1.99
CA LEU A 107 -4.30 7.88 3.03
C LEU A 107 -5.66 7.40 3.56
N LYS A 108 -6.32 6.50 2.83
CA LYS A 108 -7.58 5.88 3.26
C LYS A 108 -7.38 4.80 4.33
N ARG A 109 -6.18 4.19 4.47
CA ARG A 109 -5.92 3.16 5.49
C ARG A 109 -6.13 3.73 6.90
N THR A 110 -6.68 2.94 7.83
CA THR A 110 -6.70 3.33 9.25
C THR A 110 -5.39 2.95 9.93
N GLU A 111 -4.74 1.87 9.51
CA GLU A 111 -3.41 1.50 10.02
C GLU A 111 -2.46 1.06 8.92
N PHE A 112 -1.17 1.20 9.20
CA PHE A 112 -0.08 0.64 8.40
C PHE A 112 1.14 0.39 9.28
N SER A 113 2.02 -0.50 8.85
CA SER A 113 3.31 -0.71 9.51
C SER A 113 4.42 -0.91 8.50
N LEU A 114 5.63 -0.51 8.88
CA LEU A 114 6.83 -0.70 8.09
C LEU A 114 7.95 -1.18 9.01
N THR A 115 8.69 -2.20 8.59
CA THR A 115 9.79 -2.77 9.35
C THR A 115 11.07 -2.59 8.55
N LEU A 116 12.06 -1.87 9.10
CA LEU A 116 13.35 -1.61 8.45
C LEU A 116 14.26 -2.84 8.47
N ASN A 117 14.28 -3.54 9.60
CA ASN A 117 14.98 -4.78 9.83
C ASN A 117 14.30 -5.47 11.03
N PRO A 118 14.65 -6.71 11.41
CA PRO A 118 13.99 -7.40 12.53
C PRO A 118 14.00 -6.62 13.86
N SER A 119 14.93 -5.69 14.02
CA SER A 119 15.10 -4.87 15.22
C SER A 119 14.39 -3.53 15.17
N VAL A 120 13.74 -3.10 14.07
CA VAL A 120 13.16 -1.76 13.96
C VAL A 120 11.82 -1.80 13.19
N ARG A 121 10.73 -1.46 13.88
CA ARG A 121 9.37 -1.43 13.34
C ARG A 121 8.68 -0.10 13.62
N LEU A 122 8.03 0.47 12.61
CA LEU A 122 7.09 1.57 12.72
C LEU A 122 5.67 1.03 12.56
N LYS A 123 4.77 1.34 13.50
CA LYS A 123 3.33 1.07 13.38
C LYS A 123 2.57 2.38 13.49
N CYS A 124 1.63 2.64 12.60
CA CYS A 124 0.80 3.83 12.58
C CYS A 124 -0.68 3.45 12.56
N ASN A 125 -1.49 4.15 13.34
CA ASN A 125 -2.95 3.97 13.40
C ASN A 125 -3.64 5.35 13.49
N SER A 126 -4.64 5.59 12.65
CA SER A 126 -5.48 6.77 12.69
C SER A 126 -6.49 6.63 13.81
N ARG A 127 -6.49 7.57 14.77
CA ARG A 127 -7.51 7.63 15.80
C ARG A 127 -8.87 8.03 15.19
N LYS A 128 -9.57 7.04 14.66
CA LYS A 128 -11.03 6.91 14.57
C LYS A 128 -11.30 5.40 14.46
N ASP A 129 -11.98 4.86 15.46
CA ASP A 129 -12.52 3.49 15.57
C ASP A 129 -11.54 2.34 15.81
N SER A 130 -11.06 2.25 17.05
CA SER A 130 -10.77 0.96 17.67
C SER A 130 -12.08 0.36 18.18
N LYS A 131 -12.77 -0.42 17.33
CA LYS A 131 -13.65 -1.56 17.67
C LYS A 131 -14.45 -1.96 16.43
N VAL A 132 -13.88 -2.83 15.60
CA VAL A 132 -14.69 -3.76 14.80
C VAL A 132 -13.95 -5.10 14.82
N GLU A 133 -14.26 -5.93 15.81
CA GLU A 133 -14.17 -7.39 15.61
C GLU A 133 -15.23 -7.74 14.57
N GLU A 134 -14.85 -7.71 13.30
CA GLU A 134 -15.74 -8.13 12.23
C GLU A 134 -15.71 -9.66 12.18
N LYS A 135 -16.80 -10.28 12.64
CA LYS A 135 -17.09 -11.70 12.40
C LYS A 135 -16.83 -12.01 10.93
N VAL A 136 -15.88 -12.90 10.69
CA VAL A 136 -15.52 -13.40 9.37
C VAL A 136 -16.74 -14.10 8.78
N LYS A 137 -17.54 -13.39 7.97
CA LYS A 137 -18.38 -14.06 6.97
C LYS A 137 -17.42 -14.61 5.91
N GLN A 138 -17.25 -15.93 5.92
CA GLN A 138 -16.65 -16.68 4.83
C GLN A 138 -17.45 -16.41 3.57
N THR A 139 -16.91 -15.57 2.69
CA THR A 139 -17.28 -15.56 1.28
C THR A 139 -16.34 -16.52 0.55
N ASN A 140 -16.91 -17.35 -0.34
CA ASN A 140 -16.24 -18.37 -1.14
C ASN A 140 -15.20 -17.77 -2.12
N GLY A 141 -14.08 -17.31 -1.57
CA GLY A 141 -12.82 -16.95 -2.22
C GLY A 141 -11.67 -17.52 -1.40
N LEU A 142 -10.44 -17.52 -1.94
CA LEU A 142 -9.27 -18.16 -1.33
C LEU A 142 -9.24 -17.96 0.20
N THR A 143 -9.52 -19.01 0.96
CA THR A 143 -9.43 -18.97 2.43
C THR A 143 -7.95 -18.96 2.78
N ILE A 144 -7.40 -17.76 2.92
CA ILE A 144 -6.00 -17.58 3.29
C ILE A 144 -5.90 -17.85 4.79
N PRO A 145 -5.20 -18.92 5.21
CA PRO A 145 -4.99 -19.20 6.62
C PRO A 145 -4.18 -18.05 7.24
N SER A 146 -4.46 -17.76 8.52
CA SER A 146 -3.72 -16.75 9.30
C SER A 146 -2.25 -17.13 9.51
N THR A 147 -1.93 -18.42 9.38
CA THR A 147 -0.57 -18.95 9.36
C THR A 147 -0.15 -19.20 7.91
N GLY A 148 1.01 -18.66 7.51
CA GLY A 148 1.48 -18.76 6.14
C GLY A 148 2.36 -19.98 5.85
N ASP A 149 2.61 -20.83 6.85
CA ASP A 149 3.66 -21.86 6.83
C ASP A 149 3.46 -22.97 5.79
N ASP A 150 2.24 -23.12 5.27
CA ASP A 150 1.89 -24.05 4.20
C ASP A 150 1.83 -23.38 2.82
N LEU A 151 2.01 -22.06 2.70
CA LEU A 151 1.89 -21.35 1.42
C LEU A 151 3.24 -21.20 0.71
N ILE A 152 3.23 -21.37 -0.61
CA ILE A 152 4.36 -21.12 -1.50
C ILE A 152 3.95 -20.10 -2.56
N VAL A 153 4.80 -19.10 -2.76
CA VAL A 153 4.78 -18.26 -3.95
C VAL A 153 5.77 -18.84 -4.95
N GLU A 154 5.28 -19.25 -6.13
CA GLU A 154 6.15 -19.69 -7.22
C GLU A 154 6.17 -18.66 -8.33
N ILE A 155 7.39 -18.22 -8.66
CA ILE A 155 7.67 -17.33 -9.77
C ILE A 155 7.57 -18.11 -11.06
N LYS A 156 6.80 -17.60 -12.01
CA LYS A 156 6.48 -18.28 -13.28
C LYS A 156 7.13 -17.60 -14.49
N LYS A 157 7.55 -16.35 -14.34
CA LYS A 157 8.29 -15.57 -15.33
C LYS A 157 9.50 -14.94 -14.66
N ASP A 158 10.58 -14.76 -15.39
CA ASP A 158 11.76 -14.08 -14.84
C ASP A 158 11.41 -12.64 -14.44
N LEU A 159 11.76 -12.24 -13.23
CA LEU A 159 11.45 -10.92 -12.68
C LEU A 159 12.73 -10.13 -12.46
N LEU A 160 12.92 -9.09 -13.27
CA LEU A 160 14.07 -8.21 -13.16
C LEU A 160 13.77 -7.02 -12.26
N PHE A 161 14.46 -6.95 -11.12
CA PHE A 161 14.46 -5.81 -10.22
C PHE A 161 15.66 -4.93 -10.56
N ARG A 162 15.39 -3.79 -11.17
CA ARG A 162 16.44 -2.86 -11.59
C ARG A 162 16.99 -2.04 -10.42
N TYR A 163 18.30 -1.92 -10.38
CA TYR A 163 19.04 -1.07 -9.48
C TYR A 163 19.10 0.35 -10.04
N TYR A 164 18.56 1.30 -9.30
CA TYR A 164 18.63 2.73 -9.63
C TYR A 164 19.01 3.51 -8.36
N THR A 165 20.06 4.33 -8.45
CA THR A 165 20.75 4.99 -7.32
C THR A 165 20.38 6.44 -7.09
N LYS A 166 19.32 6.96 -7.73
CA LYS A 166 19.03 8.40 -7.70
C LYS A 166 18.89 8.99 -6.29
N ASP A 167 18.42 8.22 -5.32
CA ASP A 167 18.18 8.67 -3.94
C ASP A 167 18.80 7.71 -2.89
N GLY A 168 20.12 7.52 -2.87
CA GLY A 168 20.81 6.83 -1.78
C GLY A 168 20.48 5.34 -1.58
N PHE A 169 21.05 4.75 -0.51
CA PHE A 169 21.11 3.32 -0.16
C PHE A 169 19.77 2.62 0.13
N GLU A 170 18.77 2.79 -0.73
CA GLU A 170 17.57 1.95 -0.66
C GLU A 170 17.91 0.54 -1.16
N LEU A 171 18.15 -0.37 -0.21
CA LEU A 171 18.35 -1.79 -0.51
C LEU A 171 17.04 -2.47 -0.92
N SER A 172 15.88 -1.91 -0.59
CA SER A 172 14.59 -2.51 -0.96
C SER A 172 14.11 -2.03 -2.33
N ARG A 173 13.65 -2.96 -3.18
CA ARG A 173 12.97 -2.66 -4.45
C ARG A 173 11.67 -3.43 -4.59
N SER A 174 10.74 -2.86 -5.34
CA SER A 174 9.46 -3.50 -5.61
C SER A 174 9.10 -3.47 -7.09
N LEU A 175 8.50 -4.58 -7.55
CA LEU A 175 7.76 -4.66 -8.80
C LEU A 175 6.27 -4.58 -8.51
N ILE A 176 5.55 -3.82 -9.32
CA ILE A 176 4.10 -3.66 -9.23
C ILE A 176 3.47 -4.36 -10.44
N PHE A 177 2.52 -5.25 -10.18
CA PHE A 177 1.73 -5.98 -11.16
C PHE A 177 0.32 -5.38 -11.21
N GLN A 178 -0.12 -4.94 -12.39
CA GLN A 178 -1.47 -4.42 -12.58
C GLN A 178 -1.90 -4.61 -14.03
N LYS A 179 -3.09 -5.21 -14.25
CA LYS A 179 -3.64 -5.49 -15.58
C LYS A 179 -2.63 -6.18 -16.52
N GLY A 180 -1.91 -7.15 -15.96
CA GLY A 180 -0.87 -7.91 -16.66
C GLY A 180 0.41 -7.15 -17.01
N LYS A 181 0.56 -5.90 -16.57
CA LYS A 181 1.77 -5.10 -16.77
C LYS A 181 2.61 -5.10 -15.50
N ILE A 182 3.93 -5.05 -15.67
CA ILE A 182 4.91 -4.95 -14.60
C ILE A 182 5.50 -3.54 -14.61
N TYR A 183 5.43 -2.85 -13.48
CA TYR A 183 5.97 -1.51 -13.29
C TYR A 183 7.05 -1.54 -12.21
N ASN A 184 8.10 -0.75 -12.42
CA ASN A 184 9.04 -0.43 -11.35
C ASN A 184 8.42 0.62 -10.41
N GLN A 185 8.94 0.66 -9.18
CA GLN A 185 8.49 1.53 -8.07
C GLN A 185 8.40 3.04 -8.39
N THR A 186 8.97 3.49 -9.51
CA THR A 186 8.93 4.88 -9.98
C THR A 186 7.56 5.32 -10.50
N ARG A 187 6.67 4.38 -10.87
CA ARG A 187 5.29 4.67 -11.26
C ARG A 187 4.32 4.12 -10.21
N ALA A 188 3.45 5.00 -9.70
CA ALA A 188 2.37 4.58 -8.82
C ALA A 188 1.32 3.78 -9.62
N PRO A 189 0.74 2.71 -9.04
CA PRO A 189 -0.36 1.99 -9.68
C PRO A 189 -1.60 2.87 -9.80
N SER A 190 -2.46 2.56 -10.77
CA SER A 190 -3.83 3.08 -10.82
C SER A 190 -4.55 2.72 -9.52
N LYS A 191 -5.14 3.72 -8.86
CA LYS A 191 -5.87 3.54 -7.60
C LYS A 191 -7.21 2.79 -7.76
N LYS A 192 -7.71 2.68 -9.00
CA LYS A 192 -9.04 2.10 -9.28
C LYS A 192 -8.97 0.59 -9.56
N ASP A 193 -7.83 0.10 -10.03
CA ASP A 193 -7.68 -1.26 -10.51
C ASP A 193 -6.92 -2.13 -9.49
N PRO A 194 -7.25 -3.42 -9.34
CA PRO A 194 -6.49 -4.34 -8.51
C PRO A 194 -5.02 -4.41 -8.91
N TRP A 195 -4.13 -4.52 -7.93
CA TRP A 195 -2.69 -4.63 -8.17
C TRP A 195 -1.99 -5.44 -7.09
N CYS A 196 -0.85 -6.03 -7.42
CA CYS A 196 0.04 -6.69 -6.47
C CYS A 196 1.42 -6.04 -6.48
N LEU A 197 2.11 -6.02 -5.35
CA LEU A 197 3.47 -5.51 -5.22
C LEU A 197 4.35 -6.60 -4.65
N PHE A 198 5.39 -6.98 -5.38
CA PHE A 198 6.42 -7.91 -4.92
C PHE A 198 7.66 -7.13 -4.54
N ARG A 199 8.11 -7.28 -3.30
CA ARG A 199 9.28 -6.61 -2.73
C ARG A 199 10.42 -7.58 -2.45
N ILE A 200 11.63 -7.14 -2.77
CA ILE A 200 12.88 -7.78 -2.38
C ILE A 200 13.81 -6.76 -1.72
N GLU A 201 14.74 -7.25 -0.91
CA GLU A 201 15.89 -6.52 -0.39
C GLU A 201 17.15 -7.00 -1.12
N PHE A 202 17.82 -6.09 -1.81
CA PHE A 202 19.12 -6.31 -2.44
C PHE A 202 20.21 -6.47 -1.39
N LYS A 203 21.14 -7.37 -1.69
CA LYS A 203 22.42 -7.50 -0.98
C LYS A 203 23.59 -6.91 -1.75
N LEU A 204 23.43 -6.76 -3.06
CA LEU A 204 24.43 -6.22 -3.98
C LEU A 204 23.86 -5.00 -4.70
N ASN A 205 24.74 -4.09 -5.09
CA ASN A 205 24.39 -2.84 -5.76
C ASN A 205 24.25 -3.03 -7.28
N GLU A 206 23.40 -3.95 -7.70
CA GLU A 206 23.21 -4.31 -9.11
C GLU A 206 21.79 -4.82 -9.39
N ASP A 207 21.41 -4.83 -10.67
CA ASP A 207 20.17 -5.43 -11.12
C ASP A 207 20.08 -6.89 -10.63
N THR A 208 18.93 -7.26 -10.08
CA THR A 208 18.71 -8.62 -9.58
C THR A 208 17.58 -9.30 -10.33
N LEU A 209 17.87 -10.50 -10.80
CA LEU A 209 16.88 -11.39 -11.39
C LEU A 209 16.34 -12.35 -10.33
N VAL A 210 15.02 -12.43 -10.21
CA VAL A 210 14.35 -13.56 -9.56
C VAL A 210 13.93 -14.53 -10.66
N PRO A 211 14.59 -15.70 -10.79
CA PRO A 211 14.37 -16.57 -11.93
C PRO A 211 13.00 -17.26 -11.87
N ASN A 212 12.51 -17.67 -13.03
CA ASN A 212 11.37 -18.54 -13.16
C ASN A 212 11.58 -19.84 -12.36
N LYS A 213 10.48 -20.45 -11.94
CA LYS A 213 10.41 -21.64 -11.07
C LYS A 213 10.94 -21.43 -9.65
N THR A 214 11.38 -20.21 -9.27
CA THR A 214 11.72 -19.90 -7.87
C THR A 214 10.51 -20.14 -6.98
N LYS A 215 10.65 -20.99 -5.96
CA LYS A 215 9.62 -21.27 -4.96
C LYS A 215 10.01 -20.60 -3.64
N ILE A 216 9.19 -19.68 -3.19
CA ILE A 216 9.43 -18.87 -2.00
C ILE A 216 8.41 -19.27 -0.94
N PRO A 217 8.84 -19.95 0.15
CA PRO A 217 7.97 -20.24 1.28
C PRO A 217 7.46 -18.95 1.93
N VAL A 218 6.15 -18.85 2.09
CA VAL A 218 5.51 -17.80 2.88
C VAL A 218 5.70 -18.15 4.35
N LYS A 219 5.99 -17.14 5.17
CA LYS A 219 6.10 -17.28 6.63
C LYS A 219 4.89 -16.76 7.35
N ARG A 220 4.21 -15.76 6.77
CA ARG A 220 3.02 -15.17 7.37
C ARG A 220 2.10 -14.68 6.28
N ALA A 221 0.80 -14.94 6.43
CA ALA A 221 -0.21 -14.44 5.54
C ALA A 221 -1.25 -13.66 6.35
N GLU A 222 -1.57 -12.45 5.90
CA GLU A 222 -2.48 -11.55 6.60
C GLU A 222 -3.47 -10.92 5.62
N VAL A 223 -4.70 -10.71 6.08
CA VAL A 223 -5.74 -10.01 5.33
C VAL A 223 -6.13 -8.75 6.08
N PHE A 224 -5.91 -7.60 5.46
CA PHE A 224 -6.27 -6.30 6.02
C PHE A 224 -7.55 -5.79 5.34
N LYS A 225 -8.64 -5.67 6.11
CA LYS A 225 -9.96 -5.18 5.66
C LYS A 225 -10.31 -3.79 6.19
N ASN A 226 -9.34 -3.07 6.75
CA ASN A 226 -9.53 -1.81 7.44
C ASN A 226 -9.77 -0.60 6.51
N ASN A 227 -10.20 -0.82 5.28
CA ASN A 227 -10.52 0.18 4.27
C ASN A 227 -11.80 -0.24 3.54
N GLU A 228 -12.82 0.62 3.59
CA GLU A 228 -14.14 0.35 2.98
C GLU A 228 -14.08 0.06 1.47
N ASN A 229 -13.04 0.54 0.79
CA ASN A 229 -12.91 0.42 -0.65
C ASN A 229 -12.01 -0.74 -1.09
N PHE A 230 -11.15 -1.26 -0.22
CA PHE A 230 -10.12 -2.23 -0.61
C PHE A 230 -9.79 -3.22 0.50
N THR A 231 -9.53 -4.47 0.12
CA THR A 231 -8.92 -5.50 0.95
C THR A 231 -7.48 -5.73 0.49
N VAL A 232 -6.55 -5.84 1.45
CA VAL A 232 -5.13 -6.13 1.15
C VAL A 232 -4.79 -7.53 1.62
N PHE A 233 -4.29 -8.36 0.71
CA PHE A 233 -3.77 -9.69 1.00
C PHE A 233 -2.25 -9.63 1.02
N SER A 234 -1.65 -9.86 2.19
CA SER A 234 -0.21 -9.75 2.40
C SER A 234 0.40 -11.13 2.65
N TYR A 235 1.46 -11.44 1.93
CA TYR A 235 2.25 -12.67 2.05
C TYR A 235 3.68 -12.26 2.39
N SER A 236 4.07 -12.42 3.65
CA SER A 236 5.43 -12.16 4.11
C SER A 236 6.30 -13.39 3.91
N PHE A 237 7.49 -13.20 3.36
CA PHE A 237 8.52 -14.23 3.27
C PHE A 237 9.49 -14.17 4.44
N VAL A 238 9.29 -13.26 5.38
CA VAL A 238 10.10 -13.12 6.59
C VAL A 238 9.18 -13.23 7.80
N ASP A 239 9.53 -14.10 8.73
CA ASP A 239 8.99 -14.09 10.08
C ASP A 239 9.81 -13.11 10.92
N PHE A 240 9.20 -11.95 11.21
CA PHE A 240 9.86 -10.90 11.96
C PHE A 240 10.00 -11.21 13.45
N ALA A 241 9.15 -12.08 14.01
CA ALA A 241 9.22 -12.42 15.42
C ALA A 241 10.41 -13.33 15.70
N THR A 242 10.67 -14.28 14.79
CA THR A 242 11.76 -15.26 14.94
C THR A 242 13.00 -14.92 14.10
N GLY A 243 12.93 -13.91 13.23
CA GLY A 243 14.00 -13.54 12.30
C GLY A 243 14.17 -14.52 11.13
N LYS A 244 13.31 -15.54 11.01
CA LYS A 244 13.42 -16.58 9.97
C LYS A 244 13.01 -16.04 8.61
N LYS A 245 13.82 -16.29 7.58
CA LYS A 245 13.50 -15.97 6.19
C LYS A 245 13.02 -17.24 5.47
N GLY A 246 12.04 -17.11 4.59
CA GLY A 246 11.55 -18.18 3.72
C GLY A 246 12.56 -18.56 2.65
N MET A 247 13.32 -17.58 2.17
CA MET A 247 14.41 -17.78 1.23
C MET A 247 15.41 -16.64 1.37
N GLU A 248 16.67 -16.91 1.06
CA GLU A 248 17.72 -15.92 0.97
C GLU A 248 18.74 -16.40 -0.08
N THR A 249 19.21 -15.49 -0.92
CA THR A 249 20.26 -15.77 -1.90
C THR A 249 21.50 -14.91 -1.59
N SER A 250 22.57 -15.07 -2.35
CA SER A 250 23.72 -14.15 -2.28
C SER A 250 23.38 -12.74 -2.77
N ARG A 251 22.38 -12.58 -3.65
CA ARG A 251 22.04 -11.31 -4.31
C ARG A 251 20.87 -10.57 -3.68
N PHE A 252 19.91 -11.29 -3.10
CA PHE A 252 18.70 -10.69 -2.53
C PHE A 252 18.00 -11.57 -1.49
N VAL A 253 17.06 -10.95 -0.77
CA VAL A 253 16.09 -11.58 0.13
C VAL A 253 14.68 -11.19 -0.33
N PRO A 254 13.79 -12.14 -0.68
CA PRO A 254 12.37 -11.84 -0.84
C PRO A 254 11.79 -11.31 0.47
N PHE A 255 11.00 -10.24 0.38
CA PHE A 255 10.43 -9.61 1.55
C PHE A 255 8.93 -9.89 1.68
N SER A 256 8.14 -9.46 0.70
CA SER A 256 6.69 -9.68 0.72
C SER A 256 6.04 -9.59 -0.66
N ILE A 257 4.84 -10.17 -0.78
CA ILE A 257 3.86 -9.83 -1.82
C ILE A 257 2.62 -9.23 -1.16
N GLU A 258 2.18 -8.07 -1.62
CA GLU A 258 0.94 -7.43 -1.17
C GLU A 258 -0.01 -7.21 -2.35
N CYS A 259 -1.20 -7.80 -2.32
CA CYS A 259 -2.24 -7.60 -3.33
C CYS A 259 -3.37 -6.73 -2.78
N THR A 260 -3.59 -5.57 -3.40
CA THR A 260 -4.69 -4.65 -3.08
C THR A 260 -5.84 -4.88 -4.05
N ILE A 261 -6.97 -5.33 -3.51
CA ILE A 261 -8.17 -5.75 -4.26
C ILE A 261 -9.36 -4.88 -3.82
N GLY A 262 -10.26 -4.51 -4.73
CA GLY A 262 -11.48 -3.76 -4.36
C GLY A 262 -12.32 -4.55 -3.35
N SER A 263 -12.92 -3.90 -2.36
CA SER A 263 -13.70 -4.56 -1.30
C SER A 263 -14.91 -5.36 -1.83
N LYS A 264 -15.44 -4.96 -2.98
CA LYS A 264 -16.53 -5.65 -3.69
C LYS A 264 -16.04 -6.76 -4.63
N MET A 265 -14.72 -6.98 -4.74
CA MET A 265 -14.12 -7.98 -5.63
C MET A 265 -13.63 -9.18 -4.83
N THR A 266 -13.87 -10.38 -5.36
CA THR A 266 -13.37 -11.62 -4.76
C THR A 266 -11.94 -11.89 -5.22
N PHE A 267 -11.02 -12.08 -4.28
CA PHE A 267 -9.65 -12.48 -4.59
C PHE A 267 -9.61 -13.96 -4.99
N SER A 268 -9.61 -14.18 -6.30
CA SER A 268 -9.61 -15.50 -6.94
C SER A 268 -8.32 -15.72 -7.72
N LYS A 269 -8.03 -16.98 -8.06
CA LYS A 269 -6.92 -17.32 -8.95
C LYS A 269 -7.01 -16.58 -10.30
N LYS A 270 -8.21 -16.52 -10.89
CA LYS A 270 -8.46 -15.80 -12.14
C LYS A 270 -8.09 -14.31 -12.01
N LEU A 271 -8.52 -13.66 -10.94
CA LEU A 271 -8.17 -12.25 -10.70
C LEU A 271 -6.66 -12.07 -10.49
N LEU A 272 -6.00 -12.98 -9.78
CA LEU A 272 -4.56 -12.94 -9.60
C LEU A 272 -3.82 -13.06 -10.95
N ASP A 273 -4.27 -13.99 -11.81
CA ASP A 273 -3.74 -14.18 -13.16
C ASP A 273 -4.00 -12.94 -14.04
N GLU A 274 -5.14 -12.25 -13.90
CA GLU A 274 -5.43 -10.97 -14.58
C GLU A 274 -4.51 -9.83 -14.10
N ILE A 275 -4.21 -9.78 -12.79
CA ILE A 275 -3.32 -8.77 -12.21
C ILE A 275 -1.89 -8.95 -12.70
N ASN A 276 -1.38 -10.18 -12.66
CA ASN A 276 0.05 -10.47 -12.85
C ASN A 276 0.39 -11.19 -14.17
N GLN A 277 -0.59 -11.49 -15.02
CA GLN A 277 -0.44 -12.23 -16.27
C GLN A 277 0.29 -13.58 -16.11
N GLY A 278 0.03 -14.29 -15.02
CA GLY A 278 0.70 -15.53 -14.67
C GLY A 278 2.19 -15.35 -14.34
N ALA A 279 2.64 -14.16 -13.91
CA ALA A 279 4.04 -13.94 -13.50
C ALA A 279 4.40 -14.67 -12.20
N PHE A 280 3.43 -14.89 -11.32
CA PHE A 280 3.58 -15.71 -10.13
C PHE A 280 2.26 -16.39 -9.76
N LYS A 281 2.34 -17.50 -9.03
CA LYS A 281 1.18 -18.17 -8.44
C LYS A 281 1.38 -18.36 -6.93
N ILE A 282 0.27 -18.43 -6.21
CA ILE A 282 0.25 -18.72 -4.77
C ILE A 282 -0.53 -20.03 -4.57
N TYR A 283 0.04 -21.00 -3.84
CA TYR A 283 -0.60 -22.29 -3.58
C TYR A 283 -0.15 -22.88 -2.24
N ARG A 284 -0.92 -23.84 -1.72
CA ARG A 284 -0.54 -24.62 -0.54
C ARG A 284 0.41 -25.76 -0.93
N LYS A 285 1.46 -25.95 -0.13
CA LYS A 285 2.36 -27.09 -0.17
C LYS A 285 1.57 -28.31 0.32
N TYR A 286 1.25 -29.21 -0.60
CA TYR A 286 0.75 -30.54 -0.28
C TYR A 286 1.90 -31.45 0.11
#